data_AF-A0A2P8WBG9-F1
#
_entry.id   AF-A0A2P8WBG9-F1
#
_cell.length_a   1.000
_cell.length_b   1.000
_cell.length_c   1.000
_cell.angle_alpha   90.00
_cell.angle_beta   90.00
_cell.angle_gamma   90.00
#
_symmetry.space_group_name_H-M   'P 1'
#
loop_
_entity.id
_entity.type
_entity.pdbx_description
1 polymer ?
#
loop_
_entity_poly.entity_id
_entity_poly.type
_entity_poly.pdbx_seq_one_letter_code
_entity_poly.pdbx_strand_id
1 'polypeptide(L)'
;PMESDPDGWVMFSTFRDLPYDALTLLENVLDSSHIPYTHHQSVGNRKNAGPMVDLEILETGKPGFYATWPEGPRRGQLGQQFTTFVAPSLMWHDVTSEKFGRTLTVVYATPIRKGECRLFARFPFKFNSKLPSFLIGLSPRWYTHLRNNGVLEDDQIFLHLQERALAARDAESYGQACYMPSEGDRFVVEFRRWVRDYAADPFPNQPLPREWSQPDLLDRYHSHTQHCGSCRSALKRVQQLKRGSLIVGAIALCLYPVMSAIVATPSLLTGILYSLIPLTTGGLWLWLNSLEQQFFKGREIPPRNLPEK
;
A
#
# COMPACT_ATOMS: atom_id res chain seq x y z
N PRO A 1 -9.42 -15.28 16.86
CA PRO A 1 -8.95 -16.31 15.90
C PRO A 1 -7.43 -16.53 15.89
N MET A 2 -6.62 -15.49 16.11
CA MET A 2 -5.15 -15.64 16.17
C MET A 2 -4.66 -16.28 17.48
N GLU A 3 -5.28 -15.93 18.61
CA GLU A 3 -4.92 -16.50 19.93
C GLU A 3 -5.11 -18.02 19.98
N SER A 4 -6.09 -18.55 19.25
CA SER A 4 -6.38 -19.99 19.19
C SER A 4 -5.38 -20.79 18.34
N ASP A 5 -4.59 -20.14 17.48
CA ASP A 5 -3.58 -20.80 16.64
C ASP A 5 -2.44 -19.81 16.31
N PRO A 6 -1.57 -19.47 17.27
CA PRO A 6 -0.59 -18.39 17.10
C PRO A 6 0.41 -18.62 15.96
N ASP A 7 0.80 -19.88 15.74
CA ASP A 7 1.81 -20.26 14.74
C ASP A 7 1.22 -20.49 13.34
N GLY A 8 -0.11 -20.53 13.22
CA GLY A 8 -0.82 -20.74 11.96
C GLY A 8 -0.90 -19.50 11.05
N TRP A 9 -0.46 -18.33 11.54
CA TRP A 9 -0.61 -17.05 10.83
C TRP A 9 0.73 -16.46 10.40
N VAL A 10 0.75 -15.95 9.18
CA VAL A 10 1.79 -15.04 8.70
C VAL A 10 1.25 -13.63 8.74
N MET A 11 2.03 -12.70 9.26
CA MET A 11 1.57 -11.33 9.45
C MET A 11 2.46 -10.34 8.72
N PHE A 12 1.83 -9.58 7.83
CA PHE A 12 2.42 -8.33 7.35
C PHE A 12 1.83 -7.16 8.10
N SER A 13 2.66 -6.14 8.30
CA SER A 13 2.20 -4.87 8.86
C SER A 13 2.90 -3.72 8.14
N THR A 14 2.23 -2.59 8.07
CA THR A 14 2.84 -1.33 7.67
C THR A 14 2.11 -0.19 8.36
N PHE A 15 2.70 0.98 8.33
CA PHE A 15 2.04 2.22 8.68
C PHE A 15 2.39 3.29 7.64
N ARG A 16 1.56 4.31 7.51
CA ARG A 16 1.88 5.47 6.67
C ARG A 16 1.07 6.69 7.12
N ASP A 17 1.70 7.85 7.12
CA ASP A 17 0.98 9.12 7.22
C ASP A 17 0.37 9.45 5.85
N LEU A 18 -0.94 9.71 5.84
CA LEU A 18 -1.75 9.90 4.65
C LEU A 18 -2.32 11.31 4.61
N PRO A 19 -2.35 11.96 3.44
CA PRO A 19 -2.76 13.35 3.27
C PRO A 19 -4.28 13.51 3.12
N TYR A 20 -5.08 12.79 3.90
CA TYR A 20 -6.55 12.93 3.95
C TYR A 20 -7.08 12.44 5.31
N ASP A 21 -8.33 12.78 5.65
CA ASP A 21 -8.93 12.43 6.95
C ASP A 21 -9.03 10.93 7.19
N ALA A 22 -9.01 10.55 8.48
CA ALA A 22 -9.22 9.17 8.91
C ALA A 22 -10.58 8.62 8.46
N LEU A 23 -11.61 9.47 8.38
CA LEU A 23 -12.94 9.07 7.89
C LEU A 23 -12.91 8.77 6.38
N THR A 24 -12.16 9.55 5.60
CA THR A 24 -11.92 9.32 4.17
C THR A 24 -11.18 7.99 3.94
N LEU A 25 -10.20 7.68 4.78
CA LEU A 25 -9.52 6.37 4.76
C LEU A 25 -10.48 5.21 5.07
N LEU A 26 -11.26 5.31 6.16
CA LEU A 26 -12.18 4.24 6.55
C LEU A 26 -13.25 3.99 5.49
N GLU A 27 -13.80 5.05 4.91
CA GLU A 27 -14.72 4.94 3.77
C GLU A 27 -14.09 4.18 2.60
N ASN A 28 -12.88 4.59 2.17
CA ASN A 28 -12.20 3.92 1.05
C ASN A 28 -11.99 2.43 1.33
N VAL A 29 -11.60 2.06 2.55
CA VAL A 29 -11.36 0.65 2.89
C VAL A 29 -12.67 -0.14 3.01
N LEU A 30 -13.75 0.48 3.49
CA LEU A 30 -15.08 -0.15 3.58
C LEU A 30 -15.70 -0.40 2.20
N ASP A 31 -15.41 0.48 1.23
CA ASP A 31 -15.80 0.27 -0.16
C ASP A 31 -14.86 -0.72 -0.86
N SER A 32 -15.28 -1.96 -1.06
CA SER A 32 -14.49 -2.94 -1.83
C SER A 32 -14.66 -2.79 -3.36
N SER A 33 -15.60 -1.95 -3.82
CA SER A 33 -15.96 -1.83 -5.24
C SER A 33 -14.88 -1.11 -6.06
N HIS A 34 -14.09 -0.24 -5.44
CA HIS A 34 -13.01 0.49 -6.12
C HIS A 34 -11.84 -0.43 -6.52
N ILE A 35 -11.62 -1.55 -5.79
CA ILE A 35 -10.40 -2.37 -5.89
C ILE A 35 -10.10 -2.83 -7.32
N PRO A 36 -11.06 -3.37 -8.11
CA PRO A 36 -10.82 -3.76 -9.50
C PRO A 36 -10.35 -2.59 -10.39
N TYR A 37 -10.70 -1.36 -10.05
CA TYR A 37 -10.47 -0.17 -10.88
C TYR A 37 -9.20 0.58 -10.50
N THR A 38 -9.08 1.02 -9.24
CA THR A 38 -7.97 1.87 -8.79
C THR A 38 -6.69 1.05 -8.67
N HIS A 39 -6.80 -0.21 -8.25
CA HIS A 39 -5.69 -1.14 -8.13
C HIS A 39 -5.53 -2.08 -9.34
N HIS A 40 -6.06 -1.70 -10.51
CA HIS A 40 -5.87 -2.48 -11.72
C HIS A 40 -4.38 -2.64 -12.05
N GLN A 41 -3.96 -3.87 -12.35
CA GLN A 41 -2.55 -4.24 -12.58
C GLN A 41 -1.65 -4.11 -11.34
N SER A 42 -2.21 -3.90 -10.14
CA SER A 42 -1.52 -4.03 -8.85
C SER A 42 -2.11 -5.20 -8.05
N VAL A 43 -3.05 -4.92 -7.13
CA VAL A 43 -3.74 -5.95 -6.32
C VAL A 43 -5.14 -6.30 -6.85
N GLY A 44 -5.63 -5.51 -7.80
CA GLY A 44 -6.94 -5.64 -8.45
C GLY A 44 -6.85 -5.93 -9.95
N ASN A 45 -7.98 -6.36 -10.52
CA ASN A 45 -8.14 -6.58 -11.95
C ASN A 45 -9.55 -6.16 -12.39
N ARG A 46 -9.66 -5.24 -13.35
CA ARG A 46 -10.96 -4.75 -13.87
C ARG A 46 -11.84 -5.85 -14.42
N LYS A 47 -11.27 -6.97 -14.89
CA LYS A 47 -12.04 -8.15 -15.32
C LYS A 47 -12.88 -8.77 -14.19
N ASN A 48 -12.49 -8.52 -12.94
CA ASN A 48 -13.21 -8.99 -11.75
C ASN A 48 -14.24 -7.98 -11.24
N ALA A 49 -14.37 -6.80 -11.88
CA ALA A 49 -15.41 -5.84 -11.52
C ALA A 49 -16.80 -6.44 -11.78
N GLY A 50 -17.75 -6.11 -10.92
CA GLY A 50 -19.11 -6.60 -10.98
C GLY A 50 -19.98 -5.88 -9.94
N PRO A 51 -21.31 -6.02 -10.04
CA PRO A 51 -22.20 -5.47 -9.03
C PRO A 51 -21.93 -6.15 -7.69
N MET A 52 -21.88 -5.35 -6.63
CA MET A 52 -21.83 -5.86 -5.26
C MET A 52 -23.27 -5.93 -4.74
N VAL A 53 -23.84 -7.13 -4.72
CA VAL A 53 -25.23 -7.40 -4.32
C VAL A 53 -25.28 -8.08 -2.96
N ASP A 54 -26.45 -8.01 -2.32
CA ASP A 54 -26.75 -8.72 -1.07
C ASP A 54 -25.84 -8.32 0.10
N LEU A 55 -25.34 -7.08 0.11
CA LEU A 55 -24.64 -6.54 1.29
C LEU A 55 -25.64 -6.41 2.44
N GLU A 56 -25.27 -6.90 3.63
CA GLU A 56 -26.15 -6.90 4.80
C GLU A 56 -25.44 -6.33 6.03
N ILE A 57 -26.09 -5.39 6.72
CA ILE A 57 -25.68 -4.92 8.05
C ILE A 57 -26.37 -5.81 9.08
N LEU A 58 -25.58 -6.61 9.78
CA LEU A 58 -26.05 -7.59 10.75
C LEU A 58 -26.23 -6.98 12.14
N GLU A 59 -25.31 -6.09 12.52
CA GLU A 59 -25.35 -5.37 13.79
C GLU A 59 -24.92 -3.93 13.59
N THR A 60 -25.51 -3.00 14.32
CA THR A 60 -25.14 -1.57 14.31
C THR A 60 -25.38 -0.93 15.67
N GLY A 61 -24.50 -0.02 16.07
CA GLY A 61 -24.65 0.74 17.30
C GLY A 61 -23.47 1.66 17.58
N LYS A 62 -23.44 2.26 18.77
CA LYS A 62 -22.36 3.16 19.20
C LYS A 62 -20.97 2.52 19.08
N PRO A 63 -20.76 1.23 19.42
CA PRO A 63 -19.46 0.59 19.27
C PRO A 63 -19.01 0.35 17.81
N GLY A 64 -19.89 0.50 16.82
CA GLY A 64 -19.60 0.27 15.40
C GLY A 64 -20.65 -0.61 14.72
N PHE A 65 -20.27 -1.35 13.68
CA PHE A 65 -21.18 -2.25 12.96
C PHE A 65 -20.48 -3.53 12.48
N TYR A 66 -21.28 -4.58 12.30
CA TYR A 66 -20.88 -5.85 11.72
C TYR A 66 -21.73 -6.15 10.50
N ALA A 67 -21.10 -6.58 9.42
CA ALA A 67 -21.73 -6.73 8.13
C ALA A 67 -21.17 -7.90 7.33
N THR A 68 -21.92 -8.36 6.33
CA THR A 68 -21.52 -9.45 5.45
C THR A 68 -21.79 -9.12 3.98
N TRP A 69 -20.92 -9.66 3.13
CA TRP A 69 -21.11 -9.73 1.68
C TRP A 69 -21.00 -11.21 1.28
N PRO A 70 -22.14 -11.90 1.03
CA PRO A 70 -22.19 -13.34 0.80
C PRO A 70 -21.37 -13.81 -0.41
N GLU A 71 -21.48 -13.11 -1.54
CA GLU A 71 -20.68 -13.42 -2.74
C GLU A 71 -19.19 -13.14 -2.47
N GLY A 72 -18.89 -12.00 -1.84
CA GLY A 72 -17.52 -11.63 -1.54
C GLY A 72 -16.67 -11.29 -2.78
N PRO A 73 -15.38 -10.99 -2.59
CA PRO A 73 -14.55 -10.39 -3.62
C PRO A 73 -14.22 -11.35 -4.77
N ARG A 74 -13.90 -10.74 -5.93
CA ARG A 74 -13.56 -11.45 -7.17
C ARG A 74 -14.66 -12.40 -7.66
N ARG A 75 -15.93 -11.95 -7.59
CA ARG A 75 -17.10 -12.69 -8.06
C ARG A 75 -17.20 -14.08 -7.42
N GLY A 76 -17.12 -14.16 -6.09
CA GLY A 76 -17.19 -15.44 -5.38
C GLY A 76 -15.88 -16.20 -5.22
N GLN A 77 -14.82 -15.87 -5.97
CA GLN A 77 -13.59 -16.68 -5.96
C GLN A 77 -12.84 -16.71 -4.61
N LEU A 78 -13.03 -15.69 -3.79
CA LEU A 78 -12.43 -15.61 -2.46
C LEU A 78 -13.38 -16.02 -1.33
N GLY A 79 -14.64 -16.30 -1.64
CA GLY A 79 -15.67 -16.64 -0.66
C GLY A 79 -16.23 -15.41 0.08
N GLN A 80 -17.16 -15.68 0.98
CA GLN A 80 -17.87 -14.68 1.78
C GLN A 80 -16.91 -13.75 2.53
N GLN A 81 -17.24 -12.46 2.53
CA GLN A 81 -16.52 -11.43 3.27
C GLN A 81 -17.35 -10.96 4.45
N PHE A 82 -16.74 -10.95 5.63
CA PHE A 82 -17.28 -10.25 6.80
C PHE A 82 -16.54 -8.95 7.01
N THR A 83 -17.27 -7.90 7.32
CA THR A 83 -16.75 -6.56 7.59
C THR A 83 -17.10 -6.19 9.03
N THR A 84 -16.11 -5.81 9.82
CA THR A 84 -16.35 -5.26 11.16
C THR A 84 -15.76 -3.86 11.22
N PHE A 85 -16.56 -2.89 11.64
CA PHE A 85 -16.10 -1.59 12.06
C PHE A 85 -16.26 -1.49 13.57
N VAL A 86 -15.18 -1.12 14.27
CA VAL A 86 -15.14 -0.87 15.70
C VAL A 86 -14.72 0.58 15.90
N ALA A 87 -15.62 1.33 16.51
CA ALA A 87 -15.44 2.74 16.79
C ALA A 87 -14.19 3.00 17.65
N PRO A 88 -13.50 4.14 17.43
CA PRO A 88 -13.76 5.12 16.38
C PRO A 88 -13.01 4.85 15.06
N SER A 89 -12.02 3.96 15.07
CA SER A 89 -10.93 4.00 14.09
C SER A 89 -10.51 2.65 13.51
N LEU A 90 -11.08 1.55 13.98
CA LEU A 90 -10.67 0.21 13.58
C LEU A 90 -11.70 -0.37 12.62
N MET A 91 -11.24 -0.93 11.53
CA MET A 91 -12.05 -1.83 10.73
C MET A 91 -11.24 -3.05 10.29
N TRP A 92 -11.92 -4.14 9.99
CA TRP A 92 -11.32 -5.22 9.23
C TRP A 92 -12.29 -5.94 8.31
N HIS A 93 -11.73 -6.45 7.21
CA HIS A 93 -12.35 -7.45 6.36
C HIS A 93 -11.79 -8.82 6.70
N ASP A 94 -12.65 -9.82 6.81
CA ASP A 94 -12.30 -11.21 7.04
C ASP A 94 -12.87 -12.06 5.91
N VAL A 95 -11.98 -12.69 5.15
CA VAL A 95 -12.32 -13.46 3.96
C VAL A 95 -11.72 -14.84 4.08
N THR A 96 -12.55 -15.87 3.95
CA THR A 96 -12.11 -17.27 3.97
C THR A 96 -12.36 -17.91 2.62
N SER A 97 -11.27 -18.28 1.95
CA SER A 97 -11.29 -19.00 0.69
C SER A 97 -10.85 -20.45 0.90
N GLU A 98 -11.60 -21.41 0.35
CA GLU A 98 -11.19 -22.82 0.35
C GLU A 98 -9.83 -23.04 -0.34
N LYS A 99 -9.51 -22.23 -1.35
CA LYS A 99 -8.29 -22.38 -2.14
C LYS A 99 -7.09 -21.66 -1.51
N PHE A 100 -7.31 -20.47 -0.95
CA PHE A 100 -6.23 -19.58 -0.53
C PHE A 100 -6.06 -19.49 1.00
N GLY A 101 -7.00 -20.08 1.77
CA GLY A 101 -7.04 -19.97 3.22
C GLY A 101 -7.77 -18.72 3.68
N ARG A 102 -7.49 -18.27 4.90
CA ARG A 102 -8.17 -17.12 5.53
C ARG A 102 -7.27 -15.90 5.54
N THR A 103 -7.80 -14.77 5.10
CA THR A 103 -7.08 -13.49 5.04
C THR A 103 -7.88 -12.43 5.79
N LEU A 104 -7.19 -11.66 6.63
CA LEU A 104 -7.75 -10.47 7.24
C LEU A 104 -7.05 -9.23 6.68
N THR A 105 -7.82 -8.20 6.38
CA THR A 105 -7.31 -6.85 6.10
C THR A 105 -7.74 -5.97 7.27
N VAL A 106 -6.83 -5.65 8.17
CA VAL A 106 -7.10 -4.88 9.39
C VAL A 106 -6.51 -3.49 9.24
N VAL A 107 -7.34 -2.47 9.42
CA VAL A 107 -6.95 -1.06 9.27
C VAL A 107 -7.31 -0.28 10.53
N TYR A 108 -6.32 0.42 11.08
CA TYR A 108 -6.52 1.50 12.03
C TYR A 108 -6.30 2.83 11.31
N ALA A 109 -7.31 3.69 11.33
CA ALA A 109 -7.25 5.04 10.81
C ALA A 109 -7.12 6.03 11.98
N THR A 110 -5.90 6.43 12.32
CA THR A 110 -5.63 7.30 13.48
C THR A 110 -5.58 8.77 13.02
N PRO A 111 -6.49 9.65 13.47
CA PRO A 111 -6.44 11.07 13.09
C PRO A 111 -5.15 11.75 13.58
N ILE A 112 -4.52 12.58 12.75
CA ILE A 112 -3.37 13.42 13.14
C ILE A 112 -3.82 14.88 13.28
N ARG A 113 -4.44 15.42 12.23
CA ARG A 113 -5.05 16.76 12.14
C ARG A 113 -6.06 16.76 10.98
N LYS A 114 -6.84 17.83 10.82
CA LYS A 114 -7.80 17.92 9.70
C LYS A 114 -7.09 17.74 8.36
N GLY A 115 -7.62 16.83 7.53
CA GLY A 115 -7.07 16.44 6.25
C GLY A 115 -5.85 15.51 6.32
N GLU A 116 -5.51 14.94 7.48
CA GLU A 116 -4.34 14.06 7.64
C GLU A 116 -4.57 12.97 8.71
N CYS A 117 -4.23 11.73 8.37
CA CYS A 117 -4.30 10.59 9.28
C CYS A 117 -3.07 9.69 9.17
N ARG A 118 -2.89 8.83 10.18
CA ARG A 118 -1.94 7.72 10.16
C ARG A 118 -2.72 6.43 9.96
N LEU A 119 -2.38 5.70 8.91
CA LEU A 119 -2.78 4.32 8.72
C LEU A 119 -1.85 3.41 9.53
N PHE A 120 -2.42 2.44 10.25
CA PHE A 120 -1.76 1.18 10.57
C PHE A 120 -2.51 0.04 9.91
N ALA A 121 -1.86 -0.67 9.00
CA ALA A 121 -2.44 -1.81 8.31
C ALA A 121 -1.78 -3.11 8.79
N ARG A 122 -2.59 -4.13 9.09
CA ARG A 122 -2.13 -5.48 9.36
C ARG A 122 -2.86 -6.45 8.45
N PHE A 123 -2.10 -7.39 7.90
CA PHE A 123 -2.61 -8.42 7.01
C PHE A 123 -2.23 -9.80 7.53
N PRO A 124 -3.03 -10.37 8.45
CA PRO A 124 -2.93 -11.77 8.85
C PRO A 124 -3.36 -12.70 7.72
N PHE A 125 -2.52 -13.66 7.37
CA PHE A 125 -2.79 -14.72 6.40
C PHE A 125 -2.64 -16.08 7.07
N LYS A 126 -3.68 -16.91 7.00
CA LYS A 126 -3.62 -18.32 7.37
C LYS A 126 -3.75 -19.15 6.10
N PHE A 127 -2.62 -19.69 5.65
CA PHE A 127 -2.55 -20.52 4.45
C PHE A 127 -2.94 -21.97 4.76
N ASN A 128 -3.51 -22.64 3.76
CA ASN A 128 -3.83 -24.08 3.86
C ASN A 128 -2.58 -24.97 3.81
N SER A 129 -1.43 -24.44 3.37
CA SER A 129 -0.15 -25.15 3.33
C SER A 129 0.99 -24.32 3.91
N LYS A 130 2.04 -24.98 4.41
CA LYS A 130 3.19 -24.33 5.05
C LYS A 130 4.16 -23.68 4.04
N LEU A 131 4.15 -24.11 2.77
CA LEU A 131 5.11 -23.64 1.76
C LEU A 131 4.98 -22.13 1.45
N PRO A 132 3.78 -21.57 1.18
CA PRO A 132 3.61 -20.13 1.00
C PRO A 132 4.08 -19.33 2.22
N SER A 133 3.75 -19.81 3.43
CA SER A 133 4.18 -19.19 4.68
C SER A 133 5.70 -19.09 4.79
N PHE A 134 6.40 -20.21 4.49
CA PHE A 134 7.86 -20.24 4.48
C PHE A 134 8.47 -19.27 3.46
N LEU A 135 8.02 -19.32 2.20
CA LEU A 135 8.55 -18.46 1.13
C LEU A 135 8.34 -16.97 1.43
N ILE A 136 7.17 -16.63 1.99
CA ILE A 136 6.86 -15.28 2.45
C ILE A 136 7.79 -14.85 3.58
N GLY A 137 8.08 -15.74 4.53
CA GLY A 137 8.98 -15.47 5.66
C GLY A 137 10.40 -15.10 5.24
N LEU A 138 10.83 -15.49 4.04
CA LEU A 138 12.13 -15.09 3.46
C LEU A 138 12.14 -13.65 2.91
N SER A 139 10.96 -13.05 2.70
CA SER A 139 10.84 -11.71 2.13
C SER A 139 11.23 -10.65 3.16
N PRO A 140 12.21 -9.77 2.88
CA PRO A 140 12.57 -8.71 3.79
C PRO A 140 11.39 -7.76 4.04
N ARG A 141 11.15 -7.39 5.29
CA ARG A 141 10.03 -6.50 5.66
C ARG A 141 10.01 -5.19 4.88
N TRP A 142 11.15 -4.57 4.61
CA TRP A 142 11.19 -3.32 3.82
C TRP A 142 10.64 -3.52 2.40
N TYR A 143 10.82 -4.70 1.80
CA TYR A 143 10.36 -4.98 0.44
C TYR A 143 8.84 -5.07 0.39
N THR A 144 8.24 -5.73 1.38
CA THR A 144 6.77 -5.78 1.49
C THR A 144 6.18 -4.41 1.80
N HIS A 145 6.88 -3.57 2.58
CA HIS A 145 6.47 -2.19 2.82
C HIS A 145 6.48 -1.36 1.54
N LEU A 146 7.50 -1.47 0.68
CA LEU A 146 7.54 -0.74 -0.60
C LEU A 146 6.30 -1.06 -1.46
N ARG A 147 5.94 -2.35 -1.55
CA ARG A 147 4.74 -2.79 -2.28
C ARG A 147 3.46 -2.24 -1.65
N ASN A 148 3.33 -2.33 -0.33
CA ASN A 148 2.12 -1.86 0.37
C ASN A 148 1.95 -0.35 0.24
N ASN A 149 3.03 0.43 0.33
CA ASN A 149 2.99 1.87 0.07
C ASN A 149 2.53 2.15 -1.36
N GLY A 150 3.04 1.41 -2.36
CA GLY A 150 2.60 1.54 -3.74
C GLY A 150 1.10 1.30 -3.97
N VAL A 151 0.46 0.41 -3.19
CA VAL A 151 -1.00 0.20 -3.24
C VAL A 151 -1.74 1.40 -2.65
N LEU A 152 -1.30 1.94 -1.51
CA LEU A 152 -1.91 3.14 -0.91
C LEU A 152 -1.79 4.37 -1.82
N GLU A 153 -0.68 4.49 -2.53
CA GLU A 153 -0.43 5.58 -3.49
C GLU A 153 -1.33 5.51 -4.72
N ASP A 154 -1.83 4.32 -5.07
CA ASP A 154 -2.79 4.19 -6.16
C ASP A 154 -4.07 5.01 -5.85
N ASP A 155 -4.45 5.13 -4.57
CA ASP A 155 -5.66 5.85 -4.15
C ASP A 155 -5.44 7.30 -3.71
N GLN A 156 -4.29 7.53 -3.10
CA GLN A 156 -4.01 8.72 -2.31
C GLN A 156 -4.28 10.07 -3.00
N ILE A 157 -3.93 10.19 -4.29
CA ILE A 157 -4.11 11.45 -5.02
C ILE A 157 -5.60 11.80 -5.13
N PHE A 158 -6.44 10.85 -5.55
CA PHE A 158 -7.84 11.17 -5.74
C PHE A 158 -8.57 11.31 -4.40
N LEU A 159 -8.19 10.57 -3.35
CA LEU A 159 -8.79 10.74 -2.01
C LEU A 159 -8.50 12.13 -1.44
N HIS A 160 -7.26 12.63 -1.60
CA HIS A 160 -6.89 13.99 -1.20
C HIS A 160 -7.72 15.06 -1.92
N LEU A 161 -7.94 14.88 -3.22
CA LEU A 161 -8.72 15.81 -4.04
C LEU A 161 -10.23 15.68 -3.81
N GLN A 162 -10.73 14.46 -3.60
CA GLN A 162 -12.13 14.16 -3.31
C GLN A 162 -12.58 14.89 -2.04
N GLU A 163 -11.81 14.79 -0.96
CA GLU A 163 -12.13 15.45 0.31
C GLU A 163 -12.25 16.97 0.15
N ARG A 164 -11.38 17.58 -0.67
CA ARG A 164 -11.42 19.02 -0.98
C ARG A 164 -12.60 19.38 -1.86
N ALA A 165 -12.89 18.58 -2.88
CA ALA A 165 -14.05 18.77 -3.73
C ALA A 165 -15.36 18.66 -2.93
N LEU A 166 -15.43 17.75 -1.96
CA LEU A 166 -16.58 17.60 -1.06
C LEU A 166 -16.68 18.77 -0.08
N ALA A 167 -15.56 19.23 0.51
CA ALA A 167 -15.56 20.38 1.41
C ALA A 167 -15.91 21.70 0.72
N ALA A 168 -15.72 21.80 -0.60
CA ALA A 168 -16.09 22.95 -1.40
C ALA A 168 -17.56 22.97 -1.84
N ARG A 169 -18.30 21.87 -1.63
CA ARG A 169 -19.74 21.81 -1.92
C ARG A 169 -20.53 22.38 -0.75
N ASP A 170 -21.57 23.17 -1.07
CA ASP A 170 -22.55 23.63 -0.09
C ASP A 170 -23.34 22.46 0.51
N ALA A 171 -24.13 22.76 1.56
CA ALA A 171 -24.81 21.88 2.52
C ALA A 171 -25.78 20.79 1.96
N GLU A 172 -25.35 20.01 0.99
CA GLU A 172 -25.96 18.73 0.62
C GLU A 172 -25.56 17.65 1.62
N SER A 173 -26.44 16.66 1.81
CA SER A 173 -26.04 15.47 2.58
C SER A 173 -24.91 14.72 1.86
N TYR A 174 -24.00 14.12 2.62
CA TYR A 174 -22.84 13.38 2.05
C TYR A 174 -23.23 12.38 0.95
N GLY A 175 -24.36 11.66 1.14
CA GLY A 175 -24.87 10.71 0.15
C GLY A 175 -25.40 11.34 -1.14
N GLN A 176 -25.94 12.55 -1.08
CA GLN A 176 -26.33 13.31 -2.27
C GLN A 176 -25.09 13.84 -2.99
N ALA A 177 -24.12 14.38 -2.23
CA ALA A 177 -22.88 14.88 -2.80
C ALA A 177 -22.10 13.78 -3.54
N CYS A 178 -22.01 12.59 -2.96
CA CYS A 178 -21.29 11.46 -3.56
C CYS A 178 -22.13 10.65 -4.58
N TYR A 179 -23.45 10.86 -4.65
CA TYR A 179 -24.39 10.05 -5.42
C TYR A 179 -24.19 8.54 -5.17
N MET A 180 -24.70 8.04 -4.03
CA MET A 180 -24.54 6.64 -3.58
C MET A 180 -25.85 5.80 -3.70
N PRO A 181 -26.40 5.56 -4.90
CA PRO A 181 -27.66 4.81 -5.06
C PRO A 181 -27.47 3.29 -5.12
N SER A 182 -26.24 2.77 -5.14
CA SER A 182 -25.96 1.36 -5.41
C SER A 182 -26.00 0.52 -4.13
N GLU A 183 -26.35 -0.76 -4.23
CA GLU A 183 -26.24 -1.68 -3.08
C GLU A 183 -24.80 -1.85 -2.60
N GLY A 184 -23.82 -1.69 -3.50
CA GLY A 184 -22.40 -1.72 -3.16
C GLY A 184 -21.98 -0.63 -2.18
N ASP A 185 -22.72 0.48 -2.10
CA ASP A 185 -22.42 1.61 -1.23
C ASP A 185 -22.87 1.38 0.23
N ARG A 186 -23.57 0.27 0.51
CA ARG A 186 -24.28 0.07 1.78
C ARG A 186 -23.39 0.19 3.02
N PHE A 187 -22.16 -0.32 2.97
CA PHE A 187 -21.23 -0.21 4.11
C PHE A 187 -20.74 1.22 4.33
N VAL A 188 -20.52 1.97 3.24
CA VAL A 188 -20.16 3.40 3.31
C VAL A 188 -21.32 4.23 3.85
N VAL A 189 -22.55 3.96 3.38
CA VAL A 189 -23.77 4.61 3.86
C VAL A 189 -23.95 4.37 5.35
N GLU A 190 -23.79 3.13 5.83
CA GLU A 190 -23.88 2.79 7.25
C GLU A 190 -22.80 3.50 8.08
N PHE A 191 -21.56 3.52 7.59
CA PHE A 191 -20.47 4.23 8.25
C PHE A 191 -20.75 5.74 8.35
N ARG A 192 -21.21 6.38 7.27
CA ARG A 192 -21.54 7.81 7.27
C ARG A 192 -22.75 8.14 8.13
N ARG A 193 -23.73 7.24 8.22
CA ARG A 193 -24.81 7.32 9.20
C ARG A 193 -24.26 7.30 10.62
N TRP A 194 -23.39 6.32 10.94
CA TRP A 194 -22.75 6.24 12.25
C TRP A 194 -21.96 7.51 12.60
N VAL A 195 -21.15 8.04 11.67
CA VAL A 195 -20.39 9.28 11.89
C VAL A 195 -21.32 10.45 12.23
N ARG A 196 -22.43 10.60 11.51
CA ARG A 196 -23.41 11.67 11.74
C ARG A 196 -24.12 11.49 13.09
N ASP A 197 -24.66 10.31 13.34
CA ASP A 197 -25.51 10.04 14.50
C ASP A 197 -24.73 10.15 15.83
N TYR A 198 -23.42 9.89 15.81
CA TYR A 198 -22.54 10.01 16.97
C TYR A 198 -21.59 11.22 16.92
N ALA A 199 -21.75 12.14 15.96
CA ALA A 199 -20.90 13.31 15.76
C ALA A 199 -19.39 12.99 15.80
N ALA A 200 -18.99 11.94 15.07
CA ALA A 200 -17.68 11.32 15.19
C ALA A 200 -16.56 11.94 14.33
N ASP A 201 -16.76 13.15 13.80
CA ASP A 201 -15.67 13.92 13.17
C ASP A 201 -14.62 14.26 14.25
N PRO A 202 -13.36 13.82 14.12
CA PRO A 202 -12.31 14.15 15.09
C PRO A 202 -11.94 15.65 15.12
N PHE A 203 -12.22 16.38 14.04
CA PHE A 203 -11.81 17.77 13.85
C PHE A 203 -12.98 18.62 13.32
N PRO A 204 -14.09 18.72 14.06
CA PRO A 204 -15.27 19.44 13.60
C PRO A 204 -14.94 20.93 13.42
N ASN A 205 -15.49 21.54 12.37
CA ASN A 205 -15.34 22.96 12.03
C ASN A 205 -13.90 23.44 11.74
N GLN A 206 -12.93 22.53 11.57
CA GLN A 206 -11.59 22.88 11.11
C GLN A 206 -11.54 22.90 9.57
N PRO A 207 -10.95 23.92 8.95
CA PRO A 207 -10.76 23.93 7.51
C PRO A 207 -9.70 22.91 7.08
N LEU A 208 -9.83 22.39 5.86
CA LEU A 208 -8.76 21.59 5.26
C LEU A 208 -7.52 22.45 5.03
N PRO A 209 -6.31 21.87 5.20
CA PRO A 209 -5.08 22.54 4.81
C PRO A 209 -5.05 22.72 3.29
N ARG A 210 -4.19 23.64 2.82
CA ARG A 210 -3.92 23.86 1.40
C ARG A 210 -3.70 22.52 0.67
N GLU A 211 -4.21 22.41 -0.55
CA GLU A 211 -3.93 21.29 -1.44
C GLU A 211 -2.42 21.09 -1.63
N TRP A 212 -1.98 19.84 -1.56
CA TRP A 212 -0.58 19.46 -1.72
C TRP A 212 -0.26 19.22 -3.19
N SER A 213 0.99 19.47 -3.57
CA SER A 213 1.43 19.13 -4.92
C SER A 213 1.48 17.60 -5.12
N GLN A 214 1.35 17.14 -6.36
CA GLN A 214 1.46 15.69 -6.65
C GLN A 214 2.78 15.07 -6.14
N PRO A 215 3.96 15.72 -6.28
CA PRO A 215 5.19 15.23 -5.67
C PRO A 215 5.11 15.07 -4.13
N ASP A 216 4.48 16.03 -3.43
CA ASP A 216 4.34 15.96 -1.97
C ASP A 216 3.39 14.84 -1.55
N LEU A 217 2.30 14.64 -2.30
CA LEU A 217 1.41 13.51 -2.09
C LEU A 217 2.19 12.19 -2.24
N LEU A 218 3.00 12.05 -3.28
CA LEU A 218 3.79 10.84 -3.52
C LEU A 218 5.06 10.74 -2.66
N ASP A 219 5.31 11.64 -1.71
CA ASP A 219 6.46 11.52 -0.82
C ASP A 219 6.30 10.32 0.11
N ARG A 220 7.24 9.38 -0.02
CA ARG A 220 7.34 8.18 0.81
C ARG A 220 8.38 8.36 1.92
N TYR A 221 9.34 9.26 1.73
CA TYR A 221 10.41 9.42 2.69
C TYR A 221 9.87 9.91 4.03
N HIS A 222 9.12 11.01 4.01
CA HIS A 222 8.62 11.62 5.23
C HIS A 222 7.38 10.91 5.77
N SER A 223 6.49 10.42 4.89
CA SER A 223 5.28 9.70 5.29
C SER A 223 5.54 8.28 5.84
N HIS A 224 6.71 7.70 5.59
CA HIS A 224 7.02 6.33 6.02
C HIS A 224 8.51 6.07 6.30
N THR A 225 9.39 6.21 5.30
CA THR A 225 10.75 5.63 5.33
C THR A 225 11.57 6.11 6.51
N GLN A 226 11.56 7.42 6.81
CA GLN A 226 12.36 7.98 7.91
C GLN A 226 11.94 7.45 9.29
N HIS A 227 10.66 7.11 9.44
CA HIS A 227 10.05 6.62 10.68
C HIS A 227 10.06 5.08 10.78
N CYS A 228 10.24 4.37 9.67
CA CYS A 228 10.29 2.91 9.65
C CYS A 228 11.73 2.38 9.80
N GLY A 229 12.03 1.74 10.93
CA GLY A 229 13.36 1.18 11.19
C GLY A 229 13.84 0.17 10.14
N SER A 230 12.94 -0.63 9.56
CA SER A 230 13.27 -1.58 8.49
C SER A 230 13.64 -0.86 7.18
N CYS A 231 12.81 0.08 6.73
CA CYS A 231 13.02 0.81 5.47
C CYS A 231 14.21 1.78 5.56
N ARG A 232 14.37 2.50 6.67
CA ARG A 232 15.53 3.38 6.91
C ARG A 232 16.85 2.61 6.89
N SER A 233 16.88 1.43 7.51
CA SER A 233 18.08 0.57 7.52
C SER A 233 18.37 0.01 6.12
N ALA A 234 17.34 -0.39 5.39
CA ALA A 234 17.46 -0.87 4.01
C ALA A 234 17.99 0.23 3.09
N LEU A 235 17.43 1.45 3.17
CA LEU A 235 17.90 2.62 2.42
C LEU A 235 19.38 2.88 2.67
N LYS A 236 19.81 2.89 3.95
CA LYS A 236 21.23 3.06 4.30
C LYS A 236 22.13 2.00 3.65
N ARG A 237 21.70 0.73 3.65
CA ARG A 237 22.44 -0.37 2.99
C ARG A 237 22.49 -0.21 1.47
N VAL A 238 21.37 0.14 0.85
CA VAL A 238 21.29 0.43 -0.60
C VAL A 238 22.27 1.55 -0.97
N GLN A 239 22.30 2.64 -0.19
CA GLN A 239 23.22 3.76 -0.40
C GLN A 239 24.70 3.36 -0.22
N GLN A 240 25.01 2.53 0.78
CA GLN A 240 26.36 2.00 0.98
C GLN A 240 26.80 1.11 -0.18
N LEU A 241 25.94 0.17 -0.61
CA LEU A 241 26.21 -0.68 -1.76
C LEU A 241 26.37 0.14 -3.03
N LYS A 242 25.53 1.16 -3.25
CA LYS A 242 25.61 2.04 -4.41
C LYS A 242 26.95 2.76 -4.48
N ARG A 243 27.41 3.33 -3.35
CA ARG A 243 28.74 3.95 -3.25
C ARG A 243 29.86 2.93 -3.46
N GLY A 244 29.75 1.74 -2.86
CA GLY A 244 30.71 0.66 -3.02
C GLY A 244 30.86 0.22 -4.49
N SER A 245 29.74 0.02 -5.19
CA SER A 245 29.75 -0.34 -6.62
C SER A 245 30.45 0.71 -7.47
N LEU A 246 30.19 2.00 -7.22
CA LEU A 246 30.86 3.10 -7.92
C LEU A 246 32.37 3.09 -7.68
N ILE A 247 32.81 2.91 -6.43
CA ILE A 247 34.23 2.87 -6.06
C ILE A 247 34.93 1.68 -6.72
N VAL A 248 34.35 0.47 -6.64
CA VAL A 248 34.91 -0.74 -7.26
C VAL A 248 35.01 -0.60 -8.77
N GLY A 249 33.95 -0.07 -9.41
CA GLY A 249 33.95 0.20 -10.85
C GLY A 249 35.04 1.20 -11.26
N ALA A 250 35.18 2.30 -10.52
CA ALA A 250 36.21 3.32 -10.78
C ALA A 250 37.63 2.75 -10.61
N ILE A 251 37.88 1.99 -9.53
CA ILE A 251 39.17 1.33 -9.31
C ILE A 251 39.48 0.37 -10.46
N ALA A 252 38.53 -0.46 -10.88
CA ALA A 252 38.73 -1.41 -11.98
C ALA A 252 39.07 -0.69 -13.30
N LEU A 253 38.40 0.43 -13.60
CA LEU A 253 38.68 1.25 -14.78
C LEU A 253 40.06 1.91 -14.72
N CYS A 254 40.47 2.43 -13.56
CA CYS A 254 41.77 3.06 -13.38
C CYS A 254 42.94 2.06 -13.40
N LEU A 255 42.74 0.85 -12.86
CA LEU A 255 43.77 -0.19 -12.81
C LEU A 255 44.01 -0.87 -14.17
N TYR A 256 43.01 -0.90 -15.05
CA TYR A 256 43.13 -1.52 -16.37
C TYR A 256 44.29 -0.99 -17.25
N PRO A 257 44.45 0.33 -17.46
CA PRO A 257 45.58 0.86 -18.24
C PRO A 257 46.93 0.63 -17.55
N VAL A 258 46.99 0.71 -16.22
CA VAL A 258 48.20 0.45 -15.44
C VAL A 258 48.65 -1.00 -15.61
N MET A 259 47.71 -1.94 -15.52
CA MET A 259 48.00 -3.36 -15.71
C MET A 259 48.39 -3.70 -17.15
N SER A 260 47.75 -3.06 -18.13
CA SER A 260 48.12 -3.21 -19.55
C SER A 260 49.50 -2.62 -19.85
N ALA A 261 49.97 -1.63 -19.08
CA ALA A 261 51.32 -1.08 -19.22
C ALA A 261 52.41 -1.97 -18.59
N ILE A 262 52.06 -2.74 -17.55
CA ILE A 262 53.01 -3.64 -16.85
C ILE A 262 53.07 -5.02 -17.52
N VAL A 263 51.93 -5.53 -17.99
CA VAL A 263 51.84 -6.86 -18.61
C VAL A 263 51.82 -6.72 -20.13
N ALA A 264 52.90 -7.14 -20.79
CA ALA A 264 53.06 -6.98 -22.24
C ALA A 264 51.94 -7.61 -23.07
N THR A 265 51.39 -8.76 -22.64
CA THR A 265 50.25 -9.43 -23.28
C THR A 265 49.31 -9.99 -22.21
N PRO A 266 48.31 -9.23 -21.73
CA PRO A 266 47.34 -9.75 -20.78
C PRO A 266 46.56 -10.91 -21.40
N SER A 267 46.29 -11.95 -20.60
CA SER A 267 45.49 -13.08 -21.07
C SER A 267 44.07 -12.64 -21.44
N LEU A 268 43.41 -13.37 -22.34
CA LEU A 268 42.01 -13.11 -22.70
C LEU A 268 41.10 -13.08 -21.45
N LEU A 269 41.32 -13.98 -20.50
CA LEU A 269 40.57 -14.03 -19.24
C LEU A 269 40.75 -12.73 -18.44
N THR A 270 41.97 -12.21 -18.37
CA THR A 270 42.28 -10.95 -17.70
C THR A 270 41.54 -9.78 -18.36
N GLY A 271 41.57 -9.68 -19.69
CA GLY A 271 40.83 -8.66 -20.44
C GLY A 271 39.31 -8.74 -20.24
N ILE A 272 38.75 -9.95 -20.21
CA ILE A 272 37.33 -10.19 -19.93
C ILE A 272 36.96 -9.71 -18.52
N LEU A 273 37.73 -10.10 -17.49
CA LEU A 273 37.46 -9.72 -16.11
C LEU A 273 37.51 -8.19 -15.91
N TYR A 274 38.52 -7.52 -16.47
CA TYR A 274 38.62 -6.06 -16.38
C TYR A 274 37.50 -5.31 -17.10
N SER A 275 36.90 -5.92 -18.13
CA SER A 275 35.74 -5.35 -18.83
C SER A 275 34.44 -5.64 -18.09
N LEU A 276 34.30 -6.84 -17.52
CA LEU A 276 33.07 -7.27 -16.86
C LEU A 276 32.85 -6.57 -15.51
N ILE A 277 33.91 -6.27 -14.75
CA ILE A 277 33.78 -5.63 -13.43
C ILE A 277 33.13 -4.23 -13.54
N PRO A 278 33.60 -3.28 -14.39
CA PRO A 278 32.95 -1.99 -14.57
C PRO A 278 31.51 -2.11 -15.10
N LEU A 279 31.24 -3.05 -16.02
CA LEU A 279 29.90 -3.27 -16.55
C LEU A 279 28.93 -3.77 -15.48
N THR A 280 29.34 -4.77 -14.70
CA THR A 280 28.51 -5.34 -13.63
C THR A 280 28.30 -4.35 -12.49
N THR A 281 29.33 -3.62 -12.07
CA THR A 281 29.23 -2.59 -11.03
C THR A 281 28.42 -1.38 -11.49
N GLY A 282 28.55 -0.97 -12.75
CA GLY A 282 27.71 0.07 -13.37
C GLY A 282 26.24 -0.35 -13.45
N GLY A 283 25.96 -1.57 -13.90
CA GLY A 283 24.61 -2.14 -13.91
C GLY A 283 24.00 -2.24 -12.51
N LEU A 284 24.78 -2.71 -11.54
CA LEU A 284 24.39 -2.76 -10.13
C LEU A 284 24.11 -1.36 -9.58
N TRP A 285 24.93 -0.36 -9.90
CA TRP A 285 24.71 1.02 -9.49
C TRP A 285 23.40 1.59 -10.04
N LEU A 286 23.10 1.36 -11.33
CA LEU A 286 21.85 1.80 -11.96
C LEU A 286 20.63 1.16 -11.30
N TRP A 287 20.70 -0.15 -11.03
CA TRP A 287 19.65 -0.87 -10.32
C TRP A 287 19.46 -0.35 -8.89
N LEU A 288 20.54 -0.16 -8.14
CA LEU A 288 20.51 0.40 -6.79
C LEU A 288 20.00 1.84 -6.77
N ASN A 289 20.30 2.65 -7.80
CA ASN A 289 19.77 4.00 -7.94
C ASN A 289 18.25 3.98 -8.10
N SER A 290 17.72 3.10 -8.96
CA SER A 290 16.27 2.91 -9.11
C SER A 290 15.61 2.43 -7.82
N LEU A 291 16.24 1.46 -7.13
CA LEU A 291 15.76 0.96 -5.84
C LEU A 291 15.79 2.04 -4.74
N GLU A 292 16.84 2.87 -4.71
CA GLU A 292 16.95 3.99 -3.78
C GLU A 292 15.78 4.97 -3.95
N GLN A 293 15.42 5.34 -5.18
CA GLN A 293 14.31 6.26 -5.45
C GLN A 293 12.97 5.74 -4.91
N GLN A 294 12.77 4.42 -4.87
CA GLN A 294 11.60 3.81 -4.26
C GLN A 294 11.54 3.98 -2.74
N PHE A 295 12.59 4.44 -2.05
CA PHE A 295 12.45 4.81 -0.64
C PHE A 295 11.98 6.26 -0.45
N PHE A 296 12.10 7.08 -1.50
CA PHE A 296 11.78 8.50 -1.45
C PHE A 296 10.42 8.83 -2.02
N LYS A 297 10.06 8.27 -3.19
CA LYS A 297 8.84 8.67 -3.88
C LYS A 297 8.03 7.51 -4.45
N GLY A 298 6.72 7.75 -4.52
CA GLY A 298 5.73 6.93 -5.19
C GLY A 298 5.87 6.93 -6.71
N ARG A 299 5.02 6.12 -7.35
CA ARG A 299 4.93 6.08 -8.81
C ARG A 299 4.10 7.26 -9.30
N GLU A 300 4.65 8.05 -10.23
CA GLU A 300 3.92 9.15 -10.86
C GLU A 300 2.77 8.65 -11.74
N ILE A 301 2.99 7.53 -12.44
CA ILE A 301 1.97 6.86 -13.26
C ILE A 301 1.59 5.55 -12.56
N PRO A 302 0.33 5.41 -12.10
CA PRO A 302 -0.12 4.18 -11.47
C PRO A 302 -0.30 3.06 -12.52
N PRO A 303 -0.16 1.78 -12.15
CA PRO A 303 -0.24 0.65 -13.08
C PRO A 303 -1.52 0.63 -13.91
N ARG A 304 -2.65 1.04 -13.33
CA ARG A 304 -3.95 1.12 -14.00
C ARG A 304 -4.00 2.02 -15.25
N ASN A 305 -2.99 2.88 -15.43
CA ASN A 305 -2.85 3.82 -16.54
C ASN A 305 -1.76 3.40 -17.53
N LEU A 306 -1.07 2.28 -17.30
CA LEU A 306 -0.10 1.75 -18.24
C LEU A 306 -0.82 1.00 -19.39
N PRO A 307 -0.23 0.96 -20.60
CA PRO A 307 -0.76 0.15 -21.70
C PRO A 307 -0.96 -1.30 -21.27
N GLU A 308 -2.04 -1.93 -21.73
CA GLU A 308 -2.24 -3.37 -21.54
C GLU A 308 -1.10 -4.13 -22.24
N LYS A 309 -0.48 -5.06 -21.52
CA LYS A 309 0.58 -5.93 -22.03
C LYS A 309 0.00 -7.17 -22.71
#